data_AF-A0A8T5RUQ2-F1
#
_entry.id   AF-A0A8T5RUQ2-F1
#
_cell.length_a   1.000
_cell.length_b   1.000
_cell.length_c   1.000
_cell.angle_alpha   90.00
_cell.angle_beta   90.00
_cell.angle_gamma   90.00
#
_symmetry.space_group_name_H-M   'P 1'
#
loop_
_entity.id
_entity.type
_entity.pdbx_description
1 polymer ?
#
loop_
_entity_poly.entity_id
_entity_poly.type
_entity_poly.pdbx_seq_one_letter_code
_entity_poly.pdbx_strand_id
1 'polypeptide(L)'
;MPAANPDVCIVHVQRADKYENAQYWGAMGSVQAAAFASKKIVVSCEEIVDHDIIQSSPHHTIIPAYRTNAVVETKYGAHPTPVVGYYKHDALFRDWAFGLMGSDEGIKAWLDEWVFGCKDHNAYIQKYIEYFGIDMLNSLKYKPFYSAPVNYGSPYPDWDDDGVHRSLGIKYEDIEKIMEKEGNFHE
;
A
#
# COMPACT_ATOMS: atom_id res chain seq x y z
N MET A 1 14.05 25.26 -14.76
CA MET A 1 12.78 24.50 -14.76
C MET A 1 12.05 24.82 -13.46
N PRO A 2 10.76 25.22 -13.49
CA PRO A 2 9.99 25.47 -12.27
C PRO A 2 9.60 24.15 -11.57
N ALA A 3 9.36 24.20 -10.25
CA ALA A 3 8.88 23.06 -9.48
C ALA A 3 7.43 22.70 -9.86
N ALA A 4 7.14 21.40 -10.01
CA ALA A 4 5.78 20.90 -10.14
C ALA A 4 5.14 20.84 -8.75
N ASN A 5 3.96 21.44 -8.59
CA ASN A 5 3.20 21.47 -7.33
C ASN A 5 1.74 21.06 -7.57
N PRO A 6 1.44 19.78 -7.82
CA PRO A 6 0.08 19.34 -8.10
C PRO A 6 -0.85 19.56 -6.90
N ASP A 7 -2.13 19.79 -7.16
CA ASP A 7 -3.12 19.88 -6.08
C ASP A 7 -3.42 18.51 -5.48
N VAL A 8 -3.50 17.47 -6.32
CA VAL A 8 -3.85 16.11 -5.90
C VAL A 8 -2.95 15.10 -6.59
N CYS A 9 -2.42 14.15 -5.82
CA CYS A 9 -1.86 12.90 -6.30
C CYS A 9 -2.87 11.78 -6.03
N ILE A 10 -3.21 11.03 -7.07
CA ILE A 10 -3.92 9.75 -6.95
C ILE A 10 -2.91 8.66 -7.26
N VAL A 11 -2.74 7.73 -6.33
CA VAL A 11 -1.79 6.64 -6.47
C VAL A 11 -2.48 5.31 -6.15
N HIS A 12 -2.13 4.28 -6.92
CA HIS A 12 -2.52 2.92 -6.61
C HIS A 12 -1.31 2.18 -6.04
N VAL A 13 -1.49 1.56 -4.87
CA VAL A 13 -0.45 0.83 -4.15
C VAL A 13 -0.88 -0.60 -3.89
N GLN A 14 0.05 -1.44 -3.48
CA GLN A 14 -0.28 -2.81 -3.12
C GLN A 14 -1.05 -2.87 -1.80
N ARG A 15 -0.53 -2.22 -0.76
CA ARG A 15 -1.08 -2.33 0.60
C ARG A 15 -1.26 -0.98 1.24
N ALA A 16 -2.29 -0.86 2.07
CA ALA A 16 -2.40 0.20 3.05
C ALA A 16 -2.91 -0.35 4.39
N ASP A 17 -2.89 0.46 5.45
CA ASP A 17 -3.55 0.12 6.72
C ASP A 17 -4.67 1.11 7.07
N LYS A 18 -5.39 0.81 8.17
CA LYS A 18 -6.43 1.68 8.72
C LYS A 18 -5.92 3.03 9.25
N TYR A 19 -4.60 3.18 9.39
CA TYR A 19 -3.96 4.43 9.80
C TYR A 19 -3.44 5.21 8.59
N GLU A 20 -3.76 4.77 7.37
CA GLU A 20 -3.43 5.41 6.11
C GLU A 20 -1.95 5.38 5.71
N ASN A 21 -1.18 4.45 6.27
CA ASN A 21 0.16 4.16 5.78
C ASN A 21 0.05 3.35 4.48
N ALA A 22 0.73 3.80 3.41
CA ALA A 22 0.69 3.14 2.12
C ALA A 22 2.04 2.51 1.77
N GLN A 23 2.02 1.20 1.53
CA GLN A 23 3.17 0.42 1.11
C GLN A 23 3.19 0.19 -0.40
N TYR A 24 4.34 0.48 -1.00
CA TYR A 24 4.61 0.29 -2.42
C TYR A 24 5.95 -0.41 -2.65
N TRP A 25 5.98 -1.38 -3.55
CA TRP A 25 7.22 -2.05 -3.98
C TRP A 25 7.26 -2.32 -5.48
N GLY A 26 8.45 -2.66 -5.98
CA GLY A 26 8.72 -2.83 -7.40
C GLY A 26 9.23 -1.53 -8.03
N ALA A 27 8.79 -1.25 -9.26
CA ALA A 27 9.28 -0.10 -10.03
C ALA A 27 8.70 1.22 -9.50
N MET A 28 9.37 1.84 -8.52
CA MET A 28 8.89 3.05 -7.83
C MET A 28 8.75 4.28 -8.73
N GLY A 29 9.56 4.38 -9.79
CA GLY A 29 9.49 5.50 -10.74
C GLY A 29 9.45 6.86 -10.05
N SER A 30 8.45 7.67 -10.38
CA SER A 30 8.20 8.99 -9.78
C SER A 30 7.14 9.00 -8.68
N VAL A 31 6.64 7.83 -8.25
CA VAL A 31 5.44 7.71 -7.39
C VAL A 31 5.60 8.50 -6.09
N GLN A 32 6.67 8.26 -5.32
CA GLN A 32 6.90 8.96 -4.05
C GLN A 32 7.12 10.47 -4.26
N ALA A 33 7.88 10.84 -5.30
CA ALA A 33 8.13 12.24 -5.62
C ALA A 33 6.84 12.99 -5.98
N ALA A 34 5.97 12.38 -6.79
CA ALA A 34 4.67 12.95 -7.16
C ALA A 34 3.74 13.09 -5.95
N ALA A 35 3.72 12.08 -5.08
CA ALA A 35 2.95 12.11 -3.84
C ALA A 35 3.40 13.26 -2.92
N PHE A 36 4.70 13.42 -2.71
CA PHE A 36 5.23 14.46 -1.82
C PHE A 36 5.22 15.87 -2.41
N ALA A 37 5.28 16.00 -3.74
CA ALA A 37 5.06 17.27 -4.43
C ALA A 37 3.61 17.75 -4.37
N SER A 38 2.66 16.86 -4.07
CA SER A 38 1.23 17.18 -4.11
C SER A 38 0.70 17.70 -2.77
N LYS A 39 -0.29 18.60 -2.84
CA LYS A 39 -0.96 19.13 -1.64
C LYS A 39 -1.86 18.10 -0.98
N LYS A 40 -2.49 17.24 -1.77
CA LYS A 40 -3.37 16.14 -1.32
C LYS A 40 -2.95 14.81 -1.93
N ILE A 41 -3.11 13.72 -1.19
CA ILE A 41 -2.76 12.37 -1.62
C ILE A 41 -3.95 11.44 -1.34
N VAL A 42 -4.48 10.83 -2.41
CA VAL A 42 -5.50 9.79 -2.34
C VAL A 42 -4.86 8.48 -2.77
N VAL A 43 -4.95 7.48 -1.90
CA VAL A 43 -4.38 6.16 -2.10
C VAL A 43 -5.52 5.19 -2.40
N SER A 44 -5.42 4.47 -3.50
CA SER A 44 -6.18 3.23 -3.71
C SER A 44 -5.23 2.05 -3.49
N CYS A 45 -5.72 0.95 -2.94
CA CYS A 45 -4.88 -0.22 -2.67
C CYS A 45 -5.55 -1.54 -3.03
N GLU A 46 -4.74 -2.57 -3.29
CA GLU A 46 -5.25 -3.92 -3.52
C GLU A 46 -5.78 -4.58 -2.24
N GLU A 47 -5.16 -4.30 -1.09
CA GLU A 47 -5.61 -4.81 0.20
C GLU A 47 -5.32 -3.83 1.35
N ILE A 48 -6.24 -3.76 2.31
CA ILE A 48 -5.99 -3.16 3.61
C ILE A 48 -5.51 -4.25 4.58
N VAL A 49 -4.34 -4.04 5.18
CA VAL A 49 -3.70 -4.98 6.12
C VAL A 49 -3.68 -4.44 7.55
N ASP A 50 -3.41 -5.33 8.51
CA ASP A 50 -3.16 -4.94 9.90
C ASP A 50 -1.90 -4.08 10.02
N HIS A 51 -1.90 -3.17 10.99
CA HIS A 51 -0.79 -2.24 11.19
C HIS A 51 0.54 -2.95 11.48
N ASP A 52 0.51 -4.10 12.15
CA ASP A 52 1.70 -4.88 12.47
C ASP A 52 2.42 -5.38 11.21
N ILE A 53 1.67 -5.64 10.12
CA ILE A 53 2.24 -5.99 8.80
C ILE A 53 2.94 -4.77 8.18
N ILE A 54 2.40 -3.57 8.38
CA ILE A 54 3.06 -2.34 7.94
C ILE A 54 4.35 -2.13 8.73
N GLN A 55 4.30 -2.31 10.05
CA GLN A 55 5.45 -2.16 10.95
C GLN A 55 6.53 -3.21 10.71
N SER A 56 6.18 -4.43 10.28
CA SER A 56 7.16 -5.48 9.97
C SER A 56 7.98 -5.19 8.71
N SER A 57 7.58 -4.22 7.88
CA SER A 57 8.28 -3.87 6.64
C SER A 57 8.21 -2.37 6.36
N PRO A 58 8.74 -1.52 7.26
CA PRO A 58 8.54 -0.08 7.21
C PRO A 58 9.17 0.56 5.96
N HIS A 59 10.18 -0.09 5.35
CA HIS A 59 10.83 0.38 4.13
C HIS A 59 9.93 0.36 2.89
N HIS A 60 8.85 -0.42 2.91
CA HIS A 60 7.86 -0.36 1.83
C HIS A 60 6.91 0.82 2.00
N THR A 61 6.82 1.44 3.19
CA THR A 61 5.90 2.56 3.45
C THR A 61 6.45 3.83 2.82
N ILE A 62 6.05 4.09 1.57
CA ILE A 62 6.53 5.24 0.81
C ILE A 62 5.73 6.52 1.07
N ILE A 63 4.47 6.38 1.50
CA ILE A 63 3.59 7.48 1.86
C ILE A 63 3.09 7.20 3.28
N PRO A 64 3.61 7.94 4.27
CA PRO A 64 3.21 7.75 5.67
C PRO A 64 1.83 8.36 5.92
N ALA A 65 1.13 7.84 6.94
CA ALA A 65 -0.18 8.28 7.40
C ALA A 65 -0.40 9.79 7.36
N TYR A 66 0.53 10.58 7.93
CA TYR A 66 0.38 12.04 8.05
C TYR A 66 0.39 12.79 6.71
N ARG A 67 0.80 12.14 5.61
CA ARG A 67 0.75 12.70 4.26
C ARG A 67 -0.50 12.26 3.50
N THR A 68 -1.12 11.14 3.87
CA THR A 68 -2.29 10.60 3.21
C THR A 68 -3.55 11.40 3.60
N ASN A 69 -4.50 11.52 2.67
CA ASN A 69 -5.80 12.16 2.93
C ASN A 69 -6.99 11.20 2.81
N ALA A 70 -6.82 10.11 2.09
CA ALA A 70 -7.81 9.05 1.97
C ALA A 70 -7.14 7.77 1.49
N VAL A 71 -7.62 6.63 2.02
CA VAL A 71 -7.32 5.28 1.54
C VAL A 71 -8.62 4.60 1.10
N VAL A 72 -8.59 3.93 -0.04
CA VAL A 72 -9.71 3.12 -0.55
C VAL A 72 -9.20 1.75 -0.98
N GLU A 73 -9.79 0.67 -0.46
CA GLU A 73 -9.53 -0.66 -1.00
C GLU A 73 -10.24 -0.81 -2.36
N THR A 74 -9.45 -0.98 -3.41
CA THR A 74 -9.90 -1.10 -4.80
C THR A 74 -9.14 -2.24 -5.46
N LYS A 75 -9.60 -3.48 -5.29
CA LYS A 75 -9.00 -4.67 -5.89
C LYS A 75 -9.00 -4.57 -7.41
N TYR A 76 -7.88 -4.90 -8.06
CA TYR A 76 -7.66 -4.63 -9.48
C TYR A 76 -7.72 -3.14 -9.84
N GLY A 77 -7.35 -2.25 -8.91
CA GLY A 77 -7.54 -0.80 -9.05
C GLY A 77 -6.64 -0.17 -10.11
N ALA A 78 -5.54 -0.84 -10.47
CA ALA A 78 -4.67 -0.42 -11.58
C ALA A 78 -4.96 -1.15 -12.90
N HIS A 79 -5.95 -2.06 -12.97
CA HIS A 79 -6.28 -2.73 -14.23
C HIS A 79 -6.59 -1.70 -15.33
N PRO A 80 -6.07 -1.87 -16.58
CA PRO A 80 -5.39 -3.05 -17.11
C PRO A 80 -3.86 -3.10 -16.89
N THR A 81 -3.27 -2.13 -16.20
CA THR A 81 -1.82 -2.09 -15.91
C THR A 81 -1.44 -3.08 -14.80
N PRO A 82 -0.18 -3.57 -14.72
CA PRO A 82 0.20 -4.57 -13.73
C PRO A 82 0.36 -3.99 -12.32
N VAL A 83 0.14 -4.82 -11.31
CA VAL A 83 0.53 -4.56 -9.91
C VAL A 83 1.44 -5.69 -9.44
N VAL A 84 2.68 -5.34 -9.12
CA VAL A 84 3.72 -6.32 -8.76
C VAL A 84 3.29 -7.12 -7.53
N GLY A 85 3.25 -8.44 -7.67
CA GLY A 85 2.81 -9.36 -6.62
C GLY A 85 1.32 -9.72 -6.65
N TYR A 86 0.49 -9.01 -7.42
CA TYR A 86 -0.96 -9.24 -7.49
C TYR A 86 -1.37 -9.77 -8.85
N TYR A 87 -1.17 -8.98 -9.92
CA TYR A 87 -1.56 -9.37 -11.27
C TYR A 87 -0.73 -8.71 -12.36
N LYS A 88 -0.60 -9.43 -13.48
CA LYS A 88 0.10 -8.99 -14.69
C LYS A 88 -0.76 -8.03 -15.52
N HIS A 89 -0.12 -7.43 -16.51
CA HIS A 89 -0.78 -6.57 -17.48
C HIS A 89 -1.82 -7.33 -18.30
N ASP A 90 -3.03 -6.79 -18.39
CA ASP A 90 -4.07 -7.30 -19.28
C ASP A 90 -3.90 -6.71 -20.68
N ALA A 91 -2.97 -7.28 -21.43
CA ALA A 91 -2.64 -6.83 -22.78
C ALA A 91 -3.83 -6.96 -23.74
N LEU A 92 -4.64 -8.01 -23.59
CA LEU A 92 -5.83 -8.23 -24.44
C LEU A 92 -6.81 -7.07 -24.27
N PHE A 93 -7.21 -6.78 -23.03
CA PHE A 93 -8.18 -5.72 -22.76
C PHE A 93 -7.63 -4.36 -23.18
N ARG A 94 -6.35 -4.07 -22.89
CA ARG A 94 -5.71 -2.83 -23.31
C ARG A 94 -5.71 -2.66 -24.83
N ASP A 95 -5.29 -3.69 -25.56
CA ASP A 95 -5.15 -3.60 -27.03
C ASP A 95 -6.49 -3.52 -27.72
N TRP A 96 -7.47 -4.26 -27.22
CA TRP A 96 -8.85 -4.15 -27.66
C TRP A 96 -9.39 -2.74 -27.41
N ALA A 97 -9.18 -2.20 -26.20
CA ALA A 97 -9.58 -0.84 -25.84
C ALA A 97 -8.94 0.22 -26.76
N PHE A 98 -7.62 0.15 -26.98
CA PHE A 98 -6.93 1.09 -27.86
C PHE A 98 -7.34 0.96 -29.33
N GLY A 99 -7.64 -0.24 -29.80
CA GLY A 99 -8.18 -0.45 -31.15
C GLY A 99 -9.52 0.26 -31.35
N LEU A 100 -10.39 0.25 -30.33
CA LEU A 100 -11.68 0.95 -30.36
C LEU A 100 -11.53 2.48 -30.24
N MET A 101 -10.55 2.96 -29.50
CA MET A 101 -10.32 4.39 -29.24
C MET A 101 -9.54 5.11 -30.36
N GLY A 102 -9.56 4.59 -31.58
CA GLY A 102 -8.88 5.19 -32.74
C GLY A 102 -9.58 6.40 -33.36
N SER A 103 -10.80 6.74 -32.91
CA SER A 103 -11.56 7.93 -33.32
C SER A 103 -12.29 8.55 -32.13
N ASP A 104 -12.76 9.78 -32.28
CA ASP A 104 -13.53 10.49 -31.24
C ASP A 104 -14.83 9.72 -30.87
N GLU A 105 -15.51 9.15 -31.87
CA GLU A 105 -16.70 8.32 -31.66
C GLU A 105 -16.36 7.03 -30.91
N GLY A 106 -15.23 6.41 -31.25
CA GLY A 106 -14.75 5.20 -30.60
C GLY A 106 -14.34 5.44 -29.14
N ILE A 107 -13.66 6.56 -28.86
CA ILE A 107 -13.35 7.01 -27.49
C ILE A 107 -14.64 7.22 -26.71
N LYS A 108 -15.60 7.96 -27.28
CA LYS A 108 -16.87 8.21 -26.61
C LYS A 108 -17.63 6.92 -26.32
N ALA A 109 -17.74 6.02 -27.30
CA ALA A 109 -18.41 4.73 -27.12
C ALA A 109 -17.74 3.89 -26.02
N TRP A 110 -16.40 3.87 -26.00
CA TRP A 110 -15.65 3.20 -24.93
C TRP A 110 -16.03 3.80 -23.58
N LEU A 111 -15.83 5.12 -23.41
CA LEU A 111 -16.06 5.82 -22.14
C LEU A 111 -17.50 5.65 -21.65
N ASP A 112 -18.49 5.78 -22.54
CA ASP A 112 -19.89 5.53 -22.24
C ASP A 112 -20.10 4.10 -21.73
N GLU A 113 -19.40 3.12 -22.31
CA GLU A 113 -19.56 1.72 -21.97
C GLU A 113 -18.89 1.31 -20.65
N TRP A 114 -17.60 1.60 -20.44
CA TRP A 114 -16.90 1.11 -19.24
C TRP A 114 -16.39 2.14 -18.26
N VAL A 115 -16.61 3.43 -18.51
CA VAL A 115 -16.42 4.46 -17.48
C VAL A 115 -17.77 4.92 -16.97
N PHE A 116 -18.56 5.61 -17.80
CA PHE A 116 -19.82 6.23 -17.40
C PHE A 116 -20.95 5.21 -17.21
N GLY A 117 -20.89 4.08 -17.91
CA GLY A 117 -21.83 2.96 -17.76
C GLY A 117 -21.59 2.11 -16.51
N CYS A 118 -20.45 2.29 -15.83
CA CYS A 118 -20.11 1.57 -14.60
C CYS A 118 -20.42 2.45 -13.39
N LYS A 119 -21.31 2.00 -12.51
CA LYS A 119 -21.68 2.75 -11.29
C LYS A 119 -20.47 2.98 -10.36
N ASP A 120 -19.62 1.98 -10.24
CA ASP A 120 -18.44 1.96 -9.39
C ASP A 120 -17.42 0.93 -9.91
N HIS A 121 -16.28 0.82 -9.22
CA HIS A 121 -15.21 -0.11 -9.60
C HIS A 121 -15.64 -1.58 -9.55
N ASN A 122 -16.52 -1.94 -8.62
CA ASN A 122 -17.02 -3.32 -8.55
C ASN A 122 -17.88 -3.63 -9.76
N ALA A 123 -18.74 -2.70 -10.19
CA ALA A 123 -19.52 -2.83 -11.43
C ALA A 123 -18.60 -2.98 -12.66
N TYR A 124 -17.50 -2.25 -12.72
CA TYR A 124 -16.49 -2.41 -13.78
C TYR A 124 -15.89 -3.82 -13.80
N ILE A 125 -15.46 -4.36 -12.65
CA ILE A 125 -14.89 -5.72 -12.57
C ILE A 125 -15.94 -6.79 -12.89
N GLN A 126 -17.19 -6.62 -12.43
CA GLN A 126 -18.26 -7.55 -12.78
C GLN A 126 -18.56 -7.54 -14.28
N LYS A 127 -18.63 -6.36 -14.90
CA LYS A 127 -18.77 -6.23 -16.34
C LYS A 127 -17.63 -6.93 -17.09
N TYR A 128 -16.39 -6.76 -16.63
CA TYR A 128 -15.26 -7.48 -17.21
C TYR A 128 -15.46 -9.01 -17.13
N ILE A 129 -15.88 -9.52 -15.97
CA ILE A 129 -16.14 -10.95 -15.77
C ILE A 129 -17.27 -11.45 -16.68
N GLU A 130 -18.33 -10.66 -16.86
CA GLU A 130 -19.45 -11.01 -17.76
C GLU A 130 -19.01 -11.10 -19.22
N TYR A 131 -18.12 -10.20 -19.66
CA TYR A 131 -17.66 -10.15 -21.05
C TYR A 131 -16.53 -11.16 -21.36
N PHE A 132 -15.54 -11.27 -20.47
CA PHE A 132 -14.32 -12.06 -20.71
C PHE A 132 -14.25 -13.37 -19.92
N GLY A 133 -15.11 -13.53 -18.91
CA GLY A 133 -15.11 -14.68 -18.01
C GLY A 133 -14.18 -14.52 -16.81
N ILE A 134 -14.58 -15.13 -15.69
CA ILE A 134 -13.81 -15.11 -14.44
C ILE A 134 -12.43 -15.77 -14.58
N ASP A 135 -12.30 -16.77 -15.45
CA ASP A 135 -11.04 -17.46 -15.71
C ASP A 135 -10.01 -16.54 -16.35
N MET A 136 -10.46 -15.62 -17.23
CA MET A 136 -9.58 -14.62 -17.82
C MET A 136 -9.04 -13.67 -16.74
N LEU A 137 -9.91 -13.14 -15.87
CA LEU A 137 -9.50 -12.28 -14.75
C LEU A 137 -8.53 -13.00 -13.80
N ASN A 138 -8.81 -14.26 -13.47
CA ASN A 138 -7.94 -15.07 -12.62
C ASN A 138 -6.60 -15.39 -13.28
N SER A 139 -6.54 -15.52 -14.60
CA SER A 139 -5.30 -15.76 -15.36
C SER A 139 -4.30 -14.60 -15.28
N LEU A 140 -4.76 -13.42 -14.86
CA LEU A 140 -3.91 -12.26 -14.63
C LEU A 140 -3.09 -12.39 -13.35
N LYS A 141 -3.55 -13.17 -12.36
CA LYS A 141 -2.89 -13.26 -11.05
C LYS A 141 -1.48 -13.84 -11.16
N TYR A 142 -0.56 -13.29 -10.40
CA TYR A 142 0.75 -13.90 -10.22
C TYR A 142 0.67 -15.09 -9.26
N LYS A 143 1.50 -16.10 -9.51
CA LYS A 143 1.80 -17.10 -8.48
C LYS A 143 2.67 -16.43 -7.41
N PRO A 144 2.47 -16.74 -6.12
CA PRO A 144 3.32 -16.20 -5.06
C PRO A 144 4.81 -16.47 -5.33
N PHE A 145 5.63 -15.43 -5.27
CA PHE A 145 7.08 -15.50 -5.40
C PHE A 145 7.72 -14.45 -4.49
N TYR A 146 8.12 -14.89 -3.30
CA TYR A 146 8.59 -14.00 -2.23
C TYR A 146 10.08 -13.69 -2.39
N SER A 147 10.48 -12.46 -2.07
CA SER A 147 11.89 -12.10 -1.91
C SER A 147 12.50 -12.83 -0.71
N ALA A 148 13.83 -12.91 -0.67
CA ALA A 148 14.52 -13.36 0.53
C ALA A 148 14.17 -12.42 1.72
N PRO A 149 13.94 -12.96 2.94
CA PRO A 149 13.63 -12.14 4.10
C PRO A 149 14.86 -11.36 4.57
N VAL A 150 14.63 -10.18 5.16
CA VAL A 150 15.65 -9.36 5.80
C VAL A 150 15.52 -9.49 7.32
N ASN A 151 16.64 -9.70 8.01
CA ASN A 151 16.67 -9.72 9.48
C ASN A 151 16.97 -8.32 10.01
N TYR A 152 15.96 -7.65 10.57
CA TYR A 152 16.11 -6.34 11.22
C TYR A 152 16.59 -6.42 12.68
N GLY A 153 16.64 -7.63 13.24
CA GLY A 153 16.87 -7.85 14.66
C GLY A 153 15.65 -7.47 15.50
N SER A 154 15.53 -8.13 16.66
CA SER A 154 14.79 -7.61 17.80
C SER A 154 15.82 -7.36 18.90
N PRO A 155 15.73 -6.26 19.68
CA PRO A 155 16.56 -6.15 20.87
C PRO A 155 16.31 -7.39 21.74
N TYR A 156 17.37 -7.87 22.39
CA TYR A 156 17.17 -8.79 23.51
C TYR A 156 16.37 -8.05 24.56
N PRO A 157 15.30 -8.65 25.11
CA PRO A 157 14.57 -7.99 26.17
C PRO A 157 15.54 -7.73 27.32
N ASP A 158 15.58 -6.48 27.79
CA ASP A 158 16.47 -6.06 28.88
C ASP A 158 16.21 -6.85 30.16
N TRP A 159 15.01 -7.42 30.28
CA TRP A 159 14.53 -8.23 31.38
C TRP A 159 14.40 -9.70 30.95
N ASP A 160 14.77 -10.62 31.82
CA ASP A 160 14.45 -12.04 31.63
C ASP A 160 13.02 -12.38 32.11
N ASP A 161 12.64 -13.65 31.95
CA ASP A 161 11.29 -14.14 32.30
C ASP A 161 11.01 -14.06 33.81
N ASP A 162 12.05 -13.89 34.64
CA ASP A 162 11.96 -13.71 36.09
C ASP A 162 11.94 -12.22 36.49
N GLY A 163 11.88 -11.31 35.52
CA GLY A 163 11.85 -9.87 35.75
C GLY A 163 13.18 -9.31 36.25
N VAL A 164 14.31 -9.95 35.94
CA VAL A 164 15.66 -9.49 36.27
C VAL A 164 16.29 -8.81 35.06
N HIS A 165 16.82 -7.60 35.26
CA HIS A 165 17.52 -6.86 34.22
C HIS A 165 18.83 -7.57 33.88
N ARG A 166 18.98 -8.06 32.65
CA ARG A 166 20.10 -8.89 32.21
C ARG A 166 21.47 -8.25 32.44
N SER A 167 21.59 -6.93 32.25
CA SER A 167 22.86 -6.21 32.46
C SER A 167 23.14 -5.81 33.91
N LEU A 168 22.11 -5.64 34.73
CA LEU A 168 22.21 -5.03 36.07
C LEU A 168 22.00 -6.07 37.18
N GLY A 169 21.41 -7.22 36.89
CA GLY A 169 21.07 -8.25 37.87
C GLY A 169 20.02 -7.80 38.88
N ILE A 170 19.33 -6.68 38.63
CA ILE A 170 18.31 -6.11 39.54
C ILE A 170 16.93 -6.56 39.10
N LYS A 171 16.00 -6.74 40.05
CA LYS A 171 14.60 -6.99 39.76
C LYS A 171 13.85 -5.70 39.48
N TYR A 172 12.80 -5.77 38.66
CA TYR A 172 11.95 -4.63 38.33
C TYR A 172 11.38 -3.94 39.58
N GLU A 173 10.97 -4.74 40.57
CA GLU A 173 10.41 -4.29 41.85
C GLU A 173 11.42 -3.52 42.74
N ASP A 174 12.71 -3.65 42.47
CA ASP A 174 13.76 -2.98 43.25
C ASP A 174 14.26 -1.70 42.58
N ILE A 175 13.82 -1.39 41.35
CA ILE A 175 14.20 -0.16 40.64
C ILE A 175 13.78 1.07 41.46
N GLU A 176 12.54 1.13 41.93
CA GLU A 176 12.04 2.29 42.69
C GLU A 176 12.87 2.54 43.96
N LYS A 177 13.19 1.48 44.71
CA LYS A 177 14.06 1.57 45.90
C LYS A 177 15.47 2.03 45.59
N ILE A 178 16.02 1.63 44.44
CA ILE A 178 17.35 2.07 43.98
C ILE A 178 17.30 3.55 43.60
N MET A 179 16.27 3.98 42.86
CA MET A 179 16.11 5.37 42.43
C MET A 179 15.86 6.34 43.60
N GLU A 180 15.11 5.90 44.63
CA GLU A 180 14.94 6.63 45.89
C GLU A 180 16.28 6.76 46.65
N LYS A 181 17.06 5.69 46.71
CA LYS A 181 18.36 5.66 47.39
C LYS A 181 19.42 6.53 46.70
N GLU A 182 19.38 6.63 45.38
CA GLU A 182 20.29 7.47 44.60
C GLU A 182 19.84 8.94 44.46
N GLY A 183 18.68 9.31 45.03
CA GLY A 183 18.20 10.69 45.07
C GLY A 183 17.74 11.24 43.70
N ASN A 184 17.41 10.37 42.75
CA ASN A 184 17.06 10.73 41.37
C ASN A 184 15.54 10.76 41.10
N PHE A 185 14.69 10.62 42.12
CA PHE A 185 13.26 10.90 41.99
C PHE A 185 13.01 12.40 42.21
N HIS A 186 12.77 13.13 41.12
CA HIS A 186 12.14 14.44 41.17
C HIS A 186 10.64 14.26 40.88
N GLU A 187 9.79 14.72 41.82
CA GLU A 187 8.34 14.84 41.64
C GLU A 187 7.95 15.67 40.41
#